data_AF-T2JPU8-F1
#
_entry.id   AF-T2JPU8-F1
#
_cell.length_a   1.000
_cell.length_b   1.000
_cell.length_c   1.000
_cell.angle_alpha   90.00
_cell.angle_beta   90.00
_cell.angle_gamma   90.00
#
_symmetry.space_group_name_H-M   'P 1'
#
loop_
_entity.id
_entity.type
_entity.pdbx_description
1 polymer ?
#
loop_
_entity_poly.entity_id
_entity_poly.type
_entity_poly.pdbx_seq_one_letter_code
_entity_poly.pdbx_strand_id
1 'polypeptide(L)'
;MDKDTQFAVLVIGLPLLGLLYCGLIIAFLMNNPFGREHPLITGFMVMVVPFSVAATIWIKASAKAYKEHDMRNHSEAKKAHS
;
A
#
# COMPACT_ATOMS: atom_id res chain seq x y z
N MET A 1 -0.55 -2.14 18.94
CA MET A 1 -1.42 -1.01 18.56
C MET A 1 -2.81 -1.57 18.39
N ASP A 2 -3.80 -0.95 19.02
CA ASP A 2 -5.19 -1.39 18.92
C ASP A 2 -5.65 -1.39 17.44
N LYS A 3 -6.48 -2.36 17.05
CA LYS A 3 -6.91 -2.54 15.65
C LYS A 3 -7.58 -1.28 15.11
N ASP A 4 -8.30 -0.57 15.96
CA ASP A 4 -9.01 0.66 15.61
C ASP A 4 -8.03 1.81 15.38
N THR A 5 -6.98 1.92 16.21
CA THR A 5 -5.90 2.89 16.01
C THR A 5 -5.13 2.62 14.72
N GLN A 6 -4.91 1.34 14.36
CA GLN A 6 -4.23 0.99 13.11
C GLN A 6 -5.07 1.35 11.88
N PHE A 7 -6.38 1.10 11.90
CA PHE A 7 -7.27 1.53 10.83
C PHE A 7 -7.35 3.04 10.72
N ALA A 8 -7.42 3.76 11.84
CA ALA A 8 -7.43 5.22 11.87
C ALA A 8 -6.14 5.81 11.28
N VAL A 9 -4.97 5.29 11.67
CA VAL A 9 -3.68 5.70 11.12
C VAL A 9 -3.56 5.37 9.63
N LEU A 10 -4.15 4.27 9.17
CA LEU A 10 -4.16 3.94 7.75
C LEU A 10 -5.07 4.88 6.95
N VAL A 11 -6.29 5.14 7.45
CA VAL A 11 -7.28 6.01 6.80
C VAL A 11 -6.82 7.46 6.72
N ILE A 12 -6.10 7.95 7.73
CA ILE A 12 -5.59 9.34 7.76
C ILE A 12 -4.20 9.42 7.13
N GLY A 13 -3.35 8.42 7.34
CA GLY A 13 -1.99 8.39 6.82
C GLY A 13 -1.94 8.23 5.30
N LEU A 14 -2.84 7.43 4.71
CA LEU A 14 -2.89 7.20 3.26
C LEU A 14 -3.14 8.48 2.45
N PRO A 15 -4.15 9.33 2.76
CA PRO A 15 -4.36 10.58 2.04
C PRO A 15 -3.25 11.59 2.29
N LEU A 16 -2.66 11.64 3.49
CA LEU A 16 -1.50 12.51 3.76
C LEU A 16 -0.26 12.09 2.95
N LEU A 17 0.02 10.79 2.84
CA LEU A 17 1.08 10.26 1.99
C LEU A 17 0.82 10.57 0.51
N GLY A 18 -0.43 10.43 0.06
CA GLY A 18 -0.84 10.81 -1.29
C GLY A 18 -0.63 12.30 -1.56
N LEU A 19 -0.99 13.17 -0.61
CA LEU A 19 -0.82 14.61 -0.74
C LEU A 19 0.66 15.01 -0.80
N LEU A 20 1.50 14.42 0.07
CA LEU A 20 2.95 14.60 0.01
C LEU A 20 3.53 14.11 -1.31
N TYR A 21 3.08 12.96 -1.80
CA TYR A 21 3.52 12.39 -3.06
C TYR A 21 3.20 13.31 -4.25
N CYS A 22 1.95 13.77 -4.34
CA CYS A 22 1.52 14.73 -5.36
C CYS A 22 2.30 16.05 -5.26
N GLY A 23 2.52 16.55 -4.05
CA GLY A 23 3.30 17.77 -3.81
C GLY A 23 4.75 17.64 -4.29
N LEU A 24 5.40 16.51 -4.01
CA LEU A 24 6.76 16.24 -4.48
C LEU A 24 6.85 16.17 -6.01
N ILE A 25 5.86 15.58 -6.68
CA ILE A 25 5.80 15.51 -8.13
C ILE A 25 5.69 16.91 -8.74
N ILE A 26 4.79 17.74 -8.22
CA ILE A 26 4.61 19.12 -8.68
C ILE A 26 5.89 19.94 -8.44
N ALA A 27 6.49 19.83 -7.25
CA ALA A 27 7.74 20.52 -6.93
C ALA A 27 8.89 20.09 -7.83
N PHE A 28 8.97 18.79 -8.18
CA PHE A 28 9.94 18.25 -9.12
C PHE A 28 9.72 18.80 -10.54
N LEU A 29 8.47 18.83 -11.02
CA LEU A 29 8.11 19.40 -12.33
C LEU A 29 8.41 20.91 -12.43
N MET A 30 8.25 21.65 -11.33
CA MET A 30 8.55 23.08 -11.30
C MET A 30 10.06 23.36 -11.29
N ASN A 31 10.84 22.64 -10.48
CA ASN A 31 12.28 22.89 -10.31
C ASN A 31 13.16 22.24 -11.38
N ASN A 32 12.75 21.11 -11.98
CA ASN A 32 13.55 20.43 -13.00
C ASN A 32 12.93 20.58 -14.39
N PRO A 33 13.65 21.17 -15.37
CA PRO A 33 13.19 21.24 -16.76
C PRO A 33 13.02 19.85 -17.40
N PHE A 34 13.76 18.85 -16.91
CA PHE A 34 13.69 17.46 -17.36
C PHE A 34 12.29 16.85 -17.22
N GLY A 35 11.56 17.20 -16.16
CA GLY A 35 10.19 16.74 -15.96
C GLY A 35 9.20 17.32 -16.98
N ARG A 36 9.49 18.53 -17.49
CA ARG A 36 8.73 19.22 -18.54
C ARG A 36 9.10 18.77 -19.94
N GLU A 37 10.36 18.42 -20.17
CA GLU A 37 10.86 17.94 -21.46
C GLU A 37 10.45 16.49 -21.76
N HIS A 38 10.31 15.66 -20.73
CA HIS A 38 9.92 14.25 -20.89
C HIS A 38 8.69 13.86 -20.05
N PRO A 39 7.52 14.51 -20.26
CA PRO A 39 6.34 14.32 -19.41
C PRO A 39 5.83 12.87 -19.40
N LEU A 40 6.01 12.12 -20.50
CA LEU A 40 5.63 10.72 -20.59
C LEU A 40 6.48 9.82 -19.67
N ILE A 41 7.79 10.06 -19.60
CA ILE A 41 8.71 9.26 -18.76
C ILE A 41 8.45 9.58 -17.29
N THR A 42 8.29 10.87 -16.97
CA THR A 42 7.98 11.33 -15.62
C THR A 42 6.64 10.75 -15.15
N GLY A 43 5.60 10.79 -16.01
CA GLY A 43 4.30 10.19 -15.72
C GLY A 43 4.38 8.68 -15.50
N PHE A 44 5.18 7.96 -16.30
CA PHE A 44 5.36 6.52 -16.14
C PHE A 44 6.05 6.16 -14.83
N MET A 45 7.11 6.89 -14.46
CA MET A 45 7.78 6.73 -13.16
C MET A 45 6.84 7.01 -11.98
N VAL A 46 6.00 8.03 -12.11
CA VAL A 46 4.99 8.37 -11.10
C VAL A 46 3.91 7.30 -10.99
N MET A 47 3.54 6.64 -12.09
CA MET A 47 2.52 5.58 -12.09
C MET A 47 2.98 4.28 -11.41
N VAL A 48 4.28 3.99 -11.43
CA VAL A 48 4.84 2.77 -10.80
C VAL A 48 4.64 2.74 -9.29
N VAL A 49 4.65 3.91 -8.63
CA VAL A 49 4.51 4.01 -7.17
C VAL A 49 3.12 3.57 -6.68
N PRO A 50 1.99 4.15 -7.14
CA PRO A 50 0.66 3.70 -6.72
C PRO A 50 0.40 2.25 -7.16
N PHE A 51 0.96 1.80 -8.28
CA PHE A 51 0.88 0.40 -8.70
C PHE A 51 1.58 -0.54 -7.72
N SER A 52 2.79 -0.19 -7.28
CA SER A 52 3.54 -0.96 -6.28
C SER A 52 2.85 -0.96 -4.92
N VAL A 53 2.27 0.17 -4.52
CA VAL A 53 1.46 0.26 -3.29
C VAL A 53 0.22 -0.64 -3.40
N ALA A 54 -0.49 -0.62 -4.51
CA ALA A 54 -1.63 -1.52 -4.73
C ALA A 54 -1.21 -3.00 -4.68
N ALA A 55 -0.11 -3.36 -5.35
CA ALA A 55 0.42 -4.72 -5.35
C ALA A 55 0.82 -5.18 -3.94
N THR A 56 1.52 -4.35 -3.18
CA THR A 56 1.94 -4.68 -1.81
C THR A 56 0.75 -4.79 -0.86
N ILE A 57 -0.27 -3.94 -0.99
CA ILE A 57 -1.53 -4.06 -0.24
C ILE A 57 -2.20 -5.39 -0.55
N TRP A 58 -2.27 -5.76 -1.84
CA TRP A 58 -2.88 -7.01 -2.27
C TRP A 58 -2.13 -8.23 -1.73
N ILE A 59 -0.80 -8.25 -1.83
CA ILE A 59 0.05 -9.32 -1.28
C ILE A 59 -0.12 -9.43 0.24
N LYS A 60 -0.12 -8.31 0.97
CA LYS A 60 -0.31 -8.32 2.43
C LYS A 60 -1.71 -8.80 2.82
N ALA A 61 -2.73 -8.44 2.06
CA ALA A 61 -4.10 -8.93 2.26
C ALA A 61 -4.18 -10.44 2.00
N SER A 62 -3.61 -10.92 0.90
CA SER A 62 -3.52 -12.35 0.57
C SER A 62 -2.78 -13.13 1.65
N ALA A 63 -1.58 -12.67 2.07
CA ALA A 63 -0.79 -13.33 3.11
C ALA A 63 -1.53 -13.41 4.46
N LYS A 64 -2.29 -12.36 4.81
CA LYS A 64 -3.13 -12.37 6.02
C LYS A 64 -4.26 -13.41 5.92
N ALA A 65 -4.87 -13.57 4.74
CA ALA A 65 -5.89 -14.60 4.51
C ALA A 65 -5.32 -16.03 4.62
N TYR A 66 -4.11 -16.28 4.09
CA TYR A 66 -3.43 -17.58 4.26
C TYR A 66 -3.14 -17.90 5.72
N LYS A 67 -2.65 -16.93 6.48
CA LYS A 67 -2.33 -17.10 7.90
C LYS A 67 -3.57 -17.39 8.75
N GLU A 68 -4.71 -16.82 8.40
CA GLU A 68 -5.98 -17.05 9.08
C GLU A 68 -6.58 -18.43 8.76
N HIS A 69 -6.39 -18.91 7.52
CA HIS A 69 -6.84 -20.24 7.09
C HIS A 69 -6.04 -21.38 7.77
N ASP A 70 -4.73 -21.23 7.93
CA ASP A 70 -3.85 -22.19 8.59
C ASP A 70 -4.20 -22.39 10.08
N MET A 71 -4.42 -21.29 10.80
CA MET A 71 -4.84 -21.30 12.22
C MET A 71 -6.19 -21.99 12.43
N ARG A 72 -7.13 -21.84 11.50
CA ARG A 72 -8.46 -22.46 11.58
C ARG A 72 -8.37 -23.99 11.43
N ASN A 73 -7.55 -24.47 10.51
CA ASN A 73 -7.34 -25.91 10.29
C ASN A 73 -6.70 -26.59 11.50
N HIS A 74 -5.74 -25.92 12.17
CA HIS A 74 -5.15 -26.44 13.41
C HIS A 74 -6.15 -26.53 14.58
N SER A 75 -7.08 -25.58 14.67
CA SER A 75 -8.16 -25.60 15.67
C SER A 75 -9.16 -26.74 15.43
N GLU A 76 -9.55 -26.96 14.18
CA GLU A 76 -10.46 -28.05 13.79
C GLU A 76 -9.79 -29.42 14.02
N ALA A 77 -8.51 -29.57 13.67
CA ALA A 77 -7.74 -30.79 13.93
C ALA A 77 -7.62 -31.09 15.43
N LYS A 78 -7.47 -30.07 16.28
CA LYS A 78 -7.42 -30.23 17.75
C LYS A 78 -8.77 -30.63 18.34
N LYS A 79 -9.88 -30.18 17.75
CA LYS A 79 -11.25 -30.58 18.14
C LYS A 79 -11.61 -31.99 17.71
N ALA A 80 -11.10 -32.46 16.57
CA ALA A 80 -11.37 -33.81 16.07
C ALA A 80 -10.63 -34.93 16.84
N HIS A 81 -9.65 -34.55 17.67
CA HIS A 81 -8.80 -35.48 18.42
C HIS A 81 -8.99 -35.39 19.95
N SER A 82 -10.08 -34.73 20.39
CA SER A 82 -10.55 -34.64 21.78
C SER A 82 -11.95 -35.24 21.89
#